data_AF-A0A957VPQ7-F1
#
_entry.id   AF-A0A957VPQ7-F1
#
_cell.length_a   1.000
_cell.length_b   1.000
_cell.length_c   1.000
_cell.angle_alpha   90.00
_cell.angle_beta   90.00
_cell.angle_gamma   90.00
#
_symmetry.space_group_name_H-M   'P 1'
#
loop_
_entity.id
_entity.type
_entity.pdbx_description
1 polymer ?
#
loop_
_entity_poly.entity_id
_entity_poly.type
_entity_poly.pdbx_seq_one_letter_code
_entity_poly.pdbx_strand_id
1 'polypeptide(L)'
;MQTSSSLQSPPLRIALISPRGPLYRRRGGIWKKSLRYAPLTLITLAALIPPELNAQVTLIDEGNEDTDLSLAADLIGISAITGTAPRAYELAAHFRGRGIPVVLGGVHPTLMPDEAARHADAVVVGYAEESWPQLLRDFVAGHMQPRYDQSPTLSLAGRPTPRRDLLNPRDYTITHTIEATRGCIHQCEFCVVPSAWGRPLLKPVGEVIDEIRQMGARRLLFLDLNLIAEQAYAKELFRAMIPLKVRWGGLATTMVAWDEELLDLTARSGCQGLLIGFETLS
;
A
#
# COMPACT_ATOMS: atom_id res chain seq x y z
N MET A 1 -51.72 -1.86 0.52
CA MET A 1 -50.42 -1.24 0.17
C MET A 1 -49.37 -2.32 0.23
N GLN A 2 -48.96 -2.83 -0.93
CA GLN A 2 -47.84 -3.77 -1.05
C GLN A 2 -46.55 -2.99 -0.79
N THR A 3 -45.85 -3.31 0.29
CA THR A 3 -44.48 -2.85 0.53
C THR A 3 -43.59 -3.50 -0.51
N SER A 4 -43.15 -2.72 -1.50
CA SER A 4 -42.11 -3.12 -2.44
C SER A 4 -40.84 -3.44 -1.66
N SER A 5 -40.57 -4.73 -1.49
CA SER A 5 -39.25 -5.23 -1.11
C SER A 5 -38.30 -4.85 -2.24
N SER A 6 -37.56 -3.75 -2.09
CA SER A 6 -36.44 -3.43 -2.95
C SER A 6 -35.43 -4.56 -2.81
N LEU A 7 -35.37 -5.45 -3.80
CA LEU A 7 -34.27 -6.39 -3.96
C LEU A 7 -32.99 -5.55 -4.05
N GLN A 8 -32.23 -5.48 -2.96
CA GLN A 8 -30.90 -4.88 -2.97
C GLN A 8 -30.07 -5.67 -3.99
N SER A 9 -29.50 -4.98 -4.98
CA SER A 9 -28.55 -5.58 -5.91
C SER A 9 -27.47 -6.32 -5.12
N PRO A 10 -27.00 -7.49 -5.60
CA PRO A 10 -25.93 -8.20 -4.93
C PRO A 10 -24.71 -7.28 -4.75
N PRO A 11 -23.96 -7.43 -3.64
CA PRO A 11 -22.80 -6.59 -3.37
C PRO A 11 -21.76 -6.75 -4.48
N LEU A 12 -21.12 -5.65 -4.86
CA LEU A 12 -20.01 -5.64 -5.83
C LEU A 12 -18.84 -6.47 -5.29
N ARG A 13 -18.36 -7.46 -6.02
CA ARG A 13 -17.25 -8.32 -5.58
C ARG A 13 -15.93 -7.86 -6.19
N ILE A 14 -15.01 -7.44 -5.34
CA ILE A 14 -13.68 -6.98 -5.76
C ILE A 14 -12.63 -7.94 -5.18
N ALA A 15 -11.75 -8.47 -6.02
CA ALA A 15 -10.56 -9.18 -5.55
C ALA A 15 -9.32 -8.31 -5.75
N LEU A 16 -8.53 -8.12 -4.70
CA LEU A 16 -7.27 -7.38 -4.73
C LEU A 16 -6.11 -8.35 -4.54
N ILE A 17 -5.18 -8.37 -5.49
CA ILE A 17 -4.11 -9.37 -5.56
C ILE A 17 -2.74 -8.68 -5.49
N SER A 18 -1.88 -9.19 -4.61
CA SER A 18 -0.43 -8.92 -4.62
C SER A 18 0.28 -10.16 -5.16
N PRO A 19 0.84 -10.11 -6.39
CA PRO A 19 1.42 -11.28 -7.04
C PRO A 19 2.73 -11.72 -6.40
N ARG A 20 3.05 -13.02 -6.49
CA ARG A 20 4.29 -13.56 -5.93
C ARG A 20 5.50 -13.15 -6.76
N GLY A 21 6.59 -12.82 -6.08
CA GLY A 21 7.89 -12.56 -6.69
C GLY A 21 8.80 -13.79 -6.68
N PRO A 22 9.96 -13.76 -7.36
CA PRO A 22 10.97 -14.81 -7.24
C PRO A 22 11.53 -14.93 -5.81
N LEU A 23 11.60 -13.83 -5.07
CA LEU A 23 12.07 -13.77 -3.67
C LEU A 23 10.98 -14.17 -2.65
N TYR A 24 9.72 -14.10 -3.04
CA TYR A 24 8.57 -14.12 -2.14
C TYR A 24 7.54 -15.15 -2.60
N ARG A 25 7.84 -16.44 -2.43
CA ARG A 25 6.94 -17.55 -2.79
C ARG A 25 6.53 -18.39 -1.59
N ARG A 26 5.28 -18.84 -1.58
CA ARG A 26 4.82 -19.89 -0.69
C ARG A 26 5.39 -21.24 -1.16
N ARG A 27 6.58 -21.62 -0.69
CA ARG A 27 6.95 -23.03 -0.39
C ARG A 27 8.37 -23.20 0.17
N GLY A 28 8.44 -23.96 1.27
CA GLY A 28 9.46 -25.00 1.45
C GLY A 28 10.53 -24.78 2.52
N GLY A 29 10.18 -24.36 3.73
CA GLY A 29 11.14 -24.30 4.85
C GLY A 29 10.48 -24.54 6.20
N ILE A 30 11.28 -24.87 7.22
CA ILE A 30 10.87 -25.14 8.61
C ILE A 30 10.10 -23.99 9.29
N TRP A 31 10.07 -22.81 8.68
CA TRP A 31 9.42 -21.61 9.21
C TRP A 31 7.97 -21.53 8.73
N LYS A 32 7.02 -21.81 9.64
CA LYS A 32 5.56 -21.68 9.39
C LYS A 32 5.08 -20.24 9.32
N LYS A 33 5.89 -19.28 9.79
CA LYS A 33 5.62 -17.84 9.69
C LYS A 33 6.51 -17.23 8.63
N SER A 34 5.92 -16.42 7.77
CA SER A 34 6.68 -15.51 6.93
C SER A 34 7.44 -14.54 7.85
N LEU A 35 8.75 -14.35 7.66
CA LEU A 35 9.52 -13.29 8.33
C LEU A 35 9.08 -11.87 7.89
N ARG A 36 7.93 -11.77 7.22
CA ARG A 36 7.39 -10.55 6.65
C ARG A 36 6.60 -9.76 7.67
N TYR A 37 6.62 -8.45 7.47
CA TYR A 37 5.66 -7.53 8.05
C TYR A 37 4.37 -7.52 7.23
N ALA A 38 3.27 -7.09 7.85
CA ALA A 38 1.98 -6.91 7.18
C ALA A 38 2.06 -5.80 6.12
N PRO A 39 1.79 -6.08 4.84
CA PRO A 39 1.83 -5.05 3.80
C PRO A 39 0.64 -4.10 3.93
N LEU A 40 0.83 -2.83 3.56
CA LEU A 40 -0.23 -1.81 3.63
C LEU A 40 -1.03 -1.67 2.33
N THR A 41 -0.50 -2.10 1.18
CA THR A 41 -1.08 -1.78 -0.13
C THR A 41 -2.52 -2.27 -0.28
N LEU A 42 -2.77 -3.58 -0.14
CA LEU A 42 -4.10 -4.14 -0.41
C LEU A 42 -5.16 -3.66 0.60
N ILE A 43 -4.79 -3.53 1.87
CA ILE A 43 -5.70 -3.03 2.92
C ILE A 43 -5.98 -1.53 2.80
N THR A 44 -5.07 -0.76 2.20
CA THR A 44 -5.30 0.67 1.88
C THR A 44 -6.24 0.77 0.70
N LEU A 45 -6.02 0.00 -0.37
CA LEU A 45 -6.95 -0.07 -1.51
C LEU A 45 -8.35 -0.50 -1.07
N ALA A 46 -8.45 -1.46 -0.15
CA ALA A 46 -9.73 -1.87 0.43
C ALA A 46 -10.42 -0.76 1.23
N ALA A 47 -9.66 0.04 1.98
CA ALA A 47 -10.17 1.19 2.72
C ALA A 47 -10.66 2.33 1.82
N LEU A 48 -10.05 2.47 0.63
CA LEU A 48 -10.40 3.49 -0.36
C LEU A 48 -11.64 3.15 -1.19
N ILE A 49 -12.20 1.94 -1.08
CA ILE A 49 -13.42 1.60 -1.80
C ILE A 49 -14.58 2.47 -1.28
N PRO A 50 -15.27 3.21 -2.17
CA PRO A 50 -16.35 4.10 -1.73
C PRO A 50 -17.46 3.31 -1.01
N PRO A 51 -17.85 3.69 0.23
CA PRO A 51 -18.86 2.96 1.01
C PRO A 51 -20.19 2.78 0.28
N GLU A 52 -20.55 3.73 -0.59
CA GLU A 52 -21.76 3.70 -1.40
C GLU A 52 -21.83 2.51 -2.37
N LEU A 53 -20.70 1.88 -2.71
CA LEU A 53 -20.66 0.72 -3.61
C LEU A 53 -20.99 -0.60 -2.92
N ASN A 54 -21.07 -0.63 -1.58
CA ASN A 54 -21.34 -1.83 -0.78
C ASN A 54 -20.54 -3.05 -1.23
N ALA A 55 -19.24 -2.86 -1.47
CA ALA A 55 -18.41 -3.90 -2.06
C ALA A 55 -17.99 -4.97 -1.04
N GLN A 56 -18.03 -6.23 -1.45
CA GLN A 56 -17.34 -7.33 -0.79
C GLN A 56 -15.93 -7.45 -1.36
N VAL A 57 -14.93 -7.43 -0.47
CA VAL A 57 -13.52 -7.40 -0.86
C VAL A 57 -12.81 -8.66 -0.41
N THR A 58 -12.10 -9.29 -1.35
CA THR A 58 -11.20 -10.41 -1.08
C THR A 58 -9.76 -9.95 -1.30
N LEU A 59 -8.89 -10.12 -0.30
CA LEU A 59 -7.46 -9.83 -0.44
C LEU A 59 -6.70 -11.14 -0.65
N ILE A 60 -5.78 -11.14 -1.61
CA ILE A 60 -4.93 -12.29 -1.91
C ILE A 60 -3.48 -11.82 -1.98
N ASP A 61 -2.68 -12.24 -1.00
CA ASP A 61 -1.23 -12.07 -1.03
C ASP A 61 -0.62 -13.40 -1.49
N GLU A 62 -0.19 -13.47 -2.77
CA GLU A 62 0.42 -14.69 -3.32
C GLU A 62 1.76 -15.05 -2.62
N GLY A 63 2.26 -14.16 -1.77
CA GLY A 63 3.34 -14.42 -0.85
C GLY A 63 3.00 -15.38 0.29
N ASN A 64 1.72 -15.48 0.66
CA ASN A 64 1.20 -16.24 1.80
C ASN A 64 0.28 -17.39 1.37
N GLU A 65 -0.51 -17.18 0.33
CA GLU A 65 -1.43 -18.17 -0.25
C GLU A 65 -1.29 -18.23 -1.77
N ASP A 66 -2.00 -19.15 -2.43
CA ASP A 66 -2.05 -19.18 -3.89
C ASP A 66 -3.37 -18.55 -4.35
N THR A 67 -3.36 -17.82 -5.46
CA THR A 67 -4.59 -17.28 -6.05
C THR A 67 -5.47 -18.41 -6.56
N ASP A 68 -6.70 -18.51 -6.06
CA ASP A 68 -7.72 -19.38 -6.64
C ASP A 68 -8.17 -18.83 -8.01
N LEU A 69 -7.71 -19.48 -9.06
CA LEU A 69 -8.02 -19.09 -10.44
C LEU A 69 -9.51 -19.25 -10.79
N SER A 70 -10.30 -19.95 -9.97
CA SER A 70 -11.74 -20.08 -10.12
C SER A 70 -12.55 -19.02 -9.38
N LEU A 71 -11.89 -18.16 -8.58
CA LEU A 71 -12.57 -17.16 -7.73
C LEU A 71 -13.58 -16.33 -8.53
N ALA A 72 -14.69 -16.01 -7.90
CA ALA A 72 -15.74 -15.22 -8.52
C ALA A 72 -15.62 -13.77 -8.05
N ALA A 73 -15.41 -12.85 -9.00
CA ALA A 73 -15.32 -11.42 -8.77
C ALA A 73 -15.93 -10.67 -9.96
N ASP A 74 -16.34 -9.44 -9.72
CA ASP A 74 -16.81 -8.52 -10.75
C ASP A 74 -15.67 -7.62 -11.24
N LEU A 75 -14.65 -7.40 -10.41
CA LEU A 75 -13.42 -6.68 -10.77
C LEU A 75 -12.21 -7.29 -10.06
N ILE A 76 -11.09 -7.39 -10.78
CA ILE A 76 -9.78 -7.76 -10.20
C ILE A 76 -8.87 -6.52 -10.18
N GLY A 77 -8.33 -6.16 -9.02
CA GLY A 77 -7.23 -5.20 -8.89
C GLY A 77 -5.93 -5.93 -8.58
N ILE A 78 -4.86 -5.65 -9.33
CA ILE A 78 -3.54 -6.25 -9.10
C ILE A 78 -2.50 -5.15 -8.89
N SER A 79 -1.81 -5.19 -7.75
CA SER A 79 -0.69 -4.27 -7.48
C SER A 79 0.64 -4.97 -7.72
N ALA A 80 1.42 -4.48 -8.70
CA ALA A 80 2.66 -5.12 -9.12
C ALA A 80 3.89 -4.19 -9.01
N ILE A 81 4.99 -4.76 -8.53
CA ILE A 81 6.35 -4.25 -8.76
C ILE A 81 6.94 -4.92 -10.00
N THR A 82 8.04 -4.37 -10.55
CA THR A 82 8.63 -4.86 -11.81
C THR A 82 8.98 -6.34 -11.75
N GLY A 83 9.56 -6.82 -10.64
CA GLY A 83 9.89 -8.24 -10.47
C GLY A 83 8.68 -9.18 -10.38
N THR A 84 7.47 -8.65 -10.17
CA THR A 84 6.20 -9.41 -10.12
C THR A 84 5.34 -9.21 -11.36
N ALA A 85 5.74 -8.32 -12.29
CA ALA A 85 4.94 -7.96 -13.46
C ALA A 85 4.60 -9.16 -14.37
N PRO A 86 5.52 -10.09 -14.68
CA PRO A 86 5.16 -11.26 -15.48
C PRO A 86 4.02 -12.09 -14.84
N ARG A 87 4.06 -12.27 -13.52
CA ARG A 87 3.00 -12.97 -12.78
C ARG A 87 1.69 -12.18 -12.76
N ALA A 88 1.76 -10.86 -12.64
CA ALA A 88 0.58 -9.99 -12.74
C ALA A 88 -0.09 -10.14 -14.11
N TYR A 89 0.69 -10.20 -15.19
CA TYR A 89 0.18 -10.37 -16.56
C TYR A 89 -0.42 -11.75 -16.80
N GLU A 90 0.16 -12.82 -16.24
CA GLU A 90 -0.44 -14.16 -16.27
C GLU A 90 -1.82 -14.18 -15.61
N LEU A 91 -1.94 -13.61 -14.40
CA LEU A 91 -3.20 -13.49 -13.68
C LEU A 91 -4.21 -12.64 -14.46
N ALA A 92 -3.76 -11.51 -15.00
CA ALA A 92 -4.60 -10.63 -15.80
C ALA A 92 -5.16 -11.34 -17.03
N ALA A 93 -4.32 -12.05 -17.80
CA ALA A 93 -4.75 -12.83 -18.96
C ALA A 93 -5.79 -13.89 -18.59
N HIS A 94 -5.58 -14.59 -17.47
CA HIS A 94 -6.52 -15.60 -16.98
C HIS A 94 -7.90 -15.03 -16.65
N PHE A 95 -7.96 -13.97 -15.84
CA PHE A 95 -9.23 -13.38 -15.42
C PHE A 95 -9.96 -12.67 -16.57
N ARG A 96 -9.22 -11.98 -17.46
CA ARG A 96 -9.80 -11.39 -18.68
C ARG A 96 -10.35 -12.46 -19.63
N GLY A 97 -9.66 -13.61 -19.73
CA GLY A 97 -10.17 -14.77 -20.48
C GLY A 97 -11.50 -15.33 -19.93
N ARG A 98 -11.84 -15.02 -18.67
CA ARG A 98 -13.14 -15.33 -18.06
C ARG A 98 -14.16 -14.20 -18.18
N GLY A 99 -13.83 -13.11 -18.86
CA GLY A 99 -14.66 -11.91 -18.99
C GLY A 99 -14.71 -11.05 -17.72
N ILE A 100 -13.79 -11.24 -16.77
CA ILE A 100 -13.70 -10.41 -15.56
C ILE A 100 -12.71 -9.27 -15.83
N PRO A 101 -13.13 -8.00 -15.73
CA PRO A 101 -12.24 -6.87 -15.96
C PRO A 101 -11.10 -6.79 -14.93
N VAL A 102 -9.91 -6.45 -15.41
CA VAL A 102 -8.67 -6.38 -14.61
C VAL A 102 -8.08 -4.99 -14.63
N VAL A 103 -7.72 -4.50 -13.45
CA VAL A 103 -7.00 -3.25 -13.23
C VAL A 103 -5.59 -3.54 -12.73
N LEU A 104 -4.58 -2.93 -13.37
CA LEU A 104 -3.19 -3.01 -12.89
C LEU A 104 -2.75 -1.68 -12.26
N GLY A 105 -2.13 -1.75 -11.09
CA GLY A 105 -1.52 -0.60 -10.41
C GLY A 105 -0.20 -0.96 -9.74
N GLY A 106 0.41 0.01 -9.06
CA GLY A 106 1.68 -0.14 -8.34
C GLY A 106 2.89 0.38 -9.13
N VAL A 107 4.10 0.06 -8.66
CA VAL A 107 5.36 0.60 -9.19
C VAL A 107 5.49 0.32 -10.68
N HIS A 108 5.19 -0.91 -11.12
CA HIS A 108 5.44 -1.28 -12.51
C HIS A 108 4.46 -0.60 -13.50
N PRO A 109 3.13 -0.64 -13.31
CA PRO A 109 2.22 0.12 -14.17
C PRO A 109 2.46 1.63 -14.13
N THR A 110 3.07 2.15 -13.06
CA THR A 110 3.45 3.57 -12.98
C THR A 110 4.65 3.90 -13.87
N LEU A 111 5.67 3.04 -13.88
CA LEU A 111 6.89 3.25 -14.68
C LEU A 111 6.72 2.84 -16.15
N MET A 112 5.92 1.81 -16.40
CA MET A 112 5.71 1.20 -17.72
C MET A 112 4.21 1.15 -18.10
N PRO A 113 3.50 2.29 -18.11
CA PRO A 113 2.03 2.31 -18.28
C PRO A 113 1.59 1.72 -19.62
N ASP A 114 2.29 2.05 -20.71
CA ASP A 114 1.94 1.60 -22.06
C ASP A 114 2.17 0.08 -22.26
N GLU A 115 3.09 -0.51 -21.49
CA GLU A 115 3.28 -1.95 -21.45
C GLU A 115 2.16 -2.61 -20.65
N ALA A 116 1.94 -2.15 -19.42
CA ALA A 116 0.93 -2.71 -18.52
C ALA A 116 -0.50 -2.62 -19.12
N ALA A 117 -0.81 -1.53 -19.83
CA ALA A 117 -2.10 -1.33 -20.48
C ALA A 117 -2.45 -2.40 -21.53
N ARG A 118 -1.45 -3.09 -22.11
CA ARG A 118 -1.70 -4.21 -23.05
C ARG A 118 -2.27 -5.44 -22.33
N HIS A 119 -2.05 -5.54 -21.02
CA HIS A 119 -2.42 -6.69 -20.21
C HIS A 119 -3.65 -6.45 -19.34
N ALA A 120 -4.14 -5.22 -19.23
CA ALA A 120 -5.25 -4.82 -18.37
C ALA A 120 -6.42 -4.23 -19.16
N ASP A 121 -7.57 -4.06 -18.50
CA ASP A 121 -8.69 -3.27 -19.00
C ASP A 121 -8.60 -1.81 -18.52
N ALA A 122 -7.93 -1.58 -17.38
CA ALA A 122 -7.50 -0.25 -16.94
C ALA A 122 -6.15 -0.29 -16.21
N VAL A 123 -5.41 0.83 -16.24
CA VAL A 123 -4.20 1.03 -15.44
C VAL A 123 -4.35 2.22 -14.49
N VAL A 124 -3.85 2.07 -13.27
CA VAL A 124 -3.69 3.16 -12.29
C VAL A 124 -2.21 3.54 -12.20
N VAL A 125 -1.90 4.78 -12.55
CA VAL A 125 -0.54 5.32 -12.65
C VAL A 125 -0.28 6.29 -11.50
N GLY A 126 0.75 6.01 -10.71
CA GLY A 126 1.06 6.74 -9.48
C GLY A 126 0.24 6.22 -8.30
N TYR A 127 -0.01 7.11 -7.33
CA TYR A 127 -0.77 6.80 -6.14
C TYR A 127 -2.28 6.64 -6.42
N ALA A 128 -2.91 5.72 -5.69
CA ALA A 128 -4.26 5.24 -5.96
C ALA A 128 -5.35 5.97 -5.16
N GLU A 129 -5.00 6.84 -4.22
CA GLU A 129 -5.89 7.47 -3.23
C GLU A 129 -7.10 8.20 -3.81
N GLU A 130 -6.99 8.69 -5.04
CA GLU A 130 -8.08 9.40 -5.74
C GLU A 130 -8.54 8.65 -6.98
N SER A 131 -7.60 8.09 -7.73
CA SER A 131 -7.85 7.34 -8.96
C SER A 131 -8.59 6.04 -8.72
N TRP A 132 -8.31 5.30 -7.65
CA TRP A 132 -8.99 4.04 -7.34
C TRP A 132 -10.48 4.23 -6.97
N PRO A 133 -10.85 5.14 -6.05
CA PRO A 133 -12.26 5.48 -5.83
C PRO A 133 -12.99 5.92 -7.10
N GLN A 134 -12.36 6.75 -7.94
CA GLN A 134 -12.96 7.24 -9.18
C GLN A 134 -13.16 6.10 -10.18
N LEU A 135 -12.14 5.25 -10.39
CA LEU A 135 -12.21 4.09 -11.27
C LEU A 135 -13.37 3.18 -10.90
N LEU A 136 -13.55 2.88 -9.60
CA LEU A 136 -14.62 2.01 -9.15
C LEU A 136 -16.02 2.59 -9.42
N ARG A 137 -16.19 3.91 -9.29
CA ARG A 137 -17.47 4.56 -9.65
C ARG A 137 -17.73 4.48 -11.15
N ASP A 138 -16.71 4.76 -11.97
CA ASP A 138 -16.82 4.68 -13.43
C ASP A 138 -17.09 3.24 -13.89
N PHE A 139 -16.50 2.24 -13.22
CA PHE A 139 -16.75 0.83 -13.46
C PHE A 139 -18.21 0.46 -13.24
N VAL A 140 -18.77 0.80 -12.08
CA VAL A 140 -20.19 0.52 -11.75
C VAL A 140 -21.14 1.26 -12.69
N ALA A 141 -20.76 2.45 -13.14
CA ALA A 141 -21.55 3.23 -14.10
C ALA A 141 -21.34 2.82 -15.57
N GLY A 142 -20.48 1.83 -15.85
CA GLY A 142 -20.28 1.29 -17.20
C GLY A 142 -19.41 2.16 -18.13
N HIS A 143 -18.62 3.08 -17.57
CA HIS A 143 -17.74 3.99 -18.32
C HIS A 143 -16.31 4.03 -17.77
N MET A 144 -15.80 2.88 -17.26
CA MET A 144 -14.41 2.73 -16.85
C MET A 144 -13.46 3.13 -17.96
N GLN A 145 -12.52 4.01 -17.63
CA GLN A 145 -11.49 4.48 -18.56
C GLN A 145 -10.30 3.52 -18.60
N PRO A 146 -9.54 3.46 -19.69
CA PRO A 146 -8.37 2.59 -19.79
C PRO A 146 -7.20 3.05 -18.90
N ARG A 147 -7.20 4.30 -18.42
CA ARG A 147 -6.11 4.89 -17.63
C ARG A 147 -6.61 5.91 -16.63
N TYR A 148 -6.06 5.84 -15.42
CA TYR A 148 -6.27 6.78 -14.33
C TYR A 148 -4.94 7.22 -13.75
N ASP A 149 -4.59 8.49 -13.91
CA ASP A 149 -3.36 9.07 -13.38
C ASP A 149 -3.60 9.72 -12.00
N GLN A 150 -2.60 9.66 -11.14
CA GLN A 150 -2.59 10.41 -9.89
C GLN A 150 -2.76 11.91 -10.14
N SER A 151 -3.49 12.59 -9.25
CA SER A 151 -3.60 14.05 -9.30
C SER A 151 -2.26 14.71 -8.95
N PRO A 152 -1.84 15.78 -9.65
CA PRO A 152 -0.67 16.56 -9.27
C PRO A 152 -0.81 17.19 -7.87
N THR A 153 -2.04 17.45 -7.43
CA THR A 153 -2.36 18.06 -6.14
C THR A 153 -2.72 17.04 -5.06
N LEU A 154 -2.44 15.74 -5.29
CA LEU A 154 -2.73 14.68 -4.34
C LEU A 154 -2.25 15.03 -2.92
N SER A 155 -3.13 14.82 -1.95
CA SER A 155 -2.86 14.93 -0.53
C SER A 155 -3.20 13.62 0.18
N LEU A 156 -2.37 13.25 1.17
CA LEU A 156 -2.63 12.11 2.04
C LEU A 156 -3.52 12.47 3.25
N ALA A 157 -3.85 13.75 3.44
CA ALA A 157 -4.74 14.19 4.51
C ALA A 157 -6.17 13.68 4.29
N GLY A 158 -6.85 13.32 5.38
CA GLY A 158 -8.25 12.90 5.38
C GLY A 158 -8.49 11.56 4.68
N ARG A 159 -7.45 10.75 4.46
CA ARG A 159 -7.60 9.43 3.84
C ARG A 159 -8.04 8.40 4.88
N PRO A 160 -8.85 7.40 4.50
CA PRO A 160 -9.32 6.38 5.42
C PRO A 160 -8.16 5.54 5.97
N THR A 161 -8.30 5.05 7.20
CA THR A 161 -7.30 4.17 7.78
C THR A 161 -7.34 2.79 7.09
N PRO A 162 -6.17 2.16 6.86
CA PRO A 162 -6.10 0.85 6.21
C PRO A 162 -6.93 -0.23 6.94
N ARG A 163 -7.64 -1.06 6.18
CA ARG A 163 -8.52 -2.15 6.66
C ARG A 163 -7.74 -3.36 7.18
N ARG A 164 -7.02 -3.17 8.28
CA ARG A 164 -6.16 -4.19 8.93
C ARG A 164 -6.93 -5.43 9.39
N ASP A 165 -8.23 -5.30 9.61
CA ASP A 165 -9.15 -6.40 9.93
C ASP A 165 -9.25 -7.45 8.82
N LEU A 166 -8.89 -7.10 7.58
CA LEU A 166 -8.87 -8.03 6.44
C LEU A 166 -7.60 -8.89 6.37
N LEU A 167 -6.60 -8.64 7.23
CA LEU A 167 -5.39 -9.46 7.28
C LEU A 167 -5.53 -10.57 8.31
N ASN A 168 -5.01 -11.74 7.98
CA ASN A 168 -4.79 -12.79 8.95
C ASN A 168 -3.47 -12.52 9.70
N PRO A 169 -3.50 -12.17 11.01
CA PRO A 169 -2.30 -11.81 11.76
C PRO A 169 -1.31 -12.97 11.93
N ARG A 170 -1.74 -14.22 11.67
CA ARG A 170 -0.87 -15.40 11.79
C ARG A 170 0.18 -15.49 10.68
N ASP A 171 -0.05 -14.80 9.57
CA ASP A 171 0.80 -14.88 8.38
C ASP A 171 2.02 -13.94 8.47
N TYR A 172 2.02 -13.02 9.44
CA TYR A 172 3.02 -11.96 9.59
C TYR A 172 3.72 -12.01 10.94
N THR A 173 5.00 -11.62 10.96
CA THR A 173 5.78 -11.49 12.21
C THR A 173 5.55 -10.12 12.87
N ILE A 174 5.33 -9.09 12.05
CA ILE A 174 5.00 -7.73 12.50
C ILE A 174 3.69 -7.32 11.85
N THR A 175 2.63 -7.17 12.64
CA THR A 175 1.28 -6.83 12.15
C THR A 175 0.96 -5.34 12.19
N HIS A 176 1.60 -4.58 13.07
CA HIS A 176 1.43 -3.13 13.16
C HIS A 176 2.46 -2.43 12.28
N THR A 177 2.14 -2.35 10.99
CA THR A 177 2.87 -1.50 10.05
C THR A 177 2.14 -0.18 9.88
N ILE A 178 2.90 0.88 9.64
CA ILE A 178 2.38 2.21 9.38
C ILE A 178 3.28 2.92 8.38
N GLU A 179 2.75 3.96 7.77
CA GLU A 179 3.48 4.84 6.88
C GLU A 179 3.09 6.28 7.22
N ALA A 180 4.07 7.15 7.45
CA ALA A 180 3.85 8.57 7.73
C ALA A 180 4.08 9.44 6.47
N THR A 181 4.95 8.97 5.59
CA THR A 181 5.46 9.66 4.41
C THR A 181 5.53 8.70 3.22
N ARG A 182 5.40 9.27 2.03
CA ARG A 182 5.51 8.57 0.75
C ARG A 182 6.44 9.31 -0.17
N GLY A 183 7.22 8.58 -0.97
CA GLY A 183 8.30 9.17 -1.78
C GLY A 183 9.52 9.56 -0.93
N CYS A 184 10.42 10.36 -1.50
CA CYS A 184 11.61 10.88 -0.82
C CYS A 184 12.06 12.18 -1.50
N ILE A 185 12.66 13.10 -0.76
CA ILE A 185 13.24 14.34 -1.31
C ILE A 185 14.55 14.11 -2.07
N HIS A 186 15.22 12.98 -1.81
CA HIS A 186 16.53 12.69 -2.39
C HIS A 186 16.40 12.11 -3.80
N GLN A 187 17.36 12.45 -4.67
CA GLN A 187 17.47 11.97 -6.05
C GLN A 187 18.69 11.09 -6.22
N CYS A 188 18.81 10.03 -5.40
CA CYS A 188 19.90 9.07 -5.53
C CYS A 188 19.86 8.41 -6.92
N GLU A 189 20.98 8.38 -7.64
CA GLU A 189 21.04 7.94 -9.05
C GLU A 189 20.53 6.52 -9.29
N PHE A 190 20.72 5.63 -8.32
CA PHE A 190 20.28 4.24 -8.37
C PHE A 190 18.83 4.03 -7.90
N CYS A 191 18.16 5.07 -7.40
CA CYS A 191 16.87 4.94 -6.73
C CYS A 191 15.70 5.16 -7.71
N VAL A 192 14.76 4.23 -7.71
CA VAL A 192 13.55 4.29 -8.55
C VAL A 192 12.48 5.25 -8.00
N VAL A 193 12.56 5.60 -6.73
CA VAL A 193 11.51 6.33 -5.97
C VAL A 193 11.15 7.67 -6.63
N PRO A 194 12.11 8.55 -7.01
CA PRO A 194 11.76 9.82 -7.63
C PRO A 194 11.03 9.65 -8.97
N SER A 195 11.44 8.65 -9.76
CA SER A 195 10.82 8.35 -11.06
C SER A 195 9.44 7.72 -10.91
N ALA A 196 9.24 6.83 -9.94
CA ALA A 196 7.97 6.15 -9.73
C ALA A 196 6.93 7.06 -9.06
N TRP A 197 7.32 7.85 -8.08
CA TRP A 197 6.37 8.52 -7.18
C TRP A 197 6.38 10.03 -7.26
N GLY A 198 7.40 10.63 -7.89
CA GLY A 198 7.54 12.08 -8.00
C GLY A 198 7.78 12.74 -6.65
N ARG A 199 6.97 13.75 -6.32
CA ARG A 199 7.15 14.54 -5.10
C ARG A 199 6.80 13.73 -3.84
N PRO A 200 7.50 13.96 -2.73
CA PRO A 200 7.13 13.35 -1.46
C PRO A 200 5.79 13.88 -0.96
N LEU A 201 5.09 13.03 -0.22
CA LEU A 201 3.80 13.31 0.42
C LEU A 201 3.91 12.99 1.91
N LEU A 202 3.32 13.84 2.73
CA LEU A 202 3.33 13.71 4.18
C LEU A 202 1.89 13.55 4.66
N LYS A 203 1.62 12.55 5.51
CA LYS A 203 0.36 12.49 6.26
C LYS A 203 0.40 13.52 7.39
N PRO A 204 -0.70 14.21 7.72
CA PRO A 204 -0.74 15.05 8.92
C PRO A 204 -0.31 14.26 10.16
N VAL A 205 0.55 14.84 11.01
CA VAL A 205 1.08 14.15 12.20
C VAL A 205 -0.05 13.64 13.09
N GLY A 206 -1.11 14.44 13.28
CA GLY A 206 -2.29 14.03 14.05
C GLY A 206 -2.92 12.72 13.54
N GLU A 207 -3.06 12.58 12.22
CA GLU A 207 -3.64 11.36 11.61
C GLU A 207 -2.72 10.15 11.81
N VAL A 208 -1.40 10.31 11.72
CA VAL A 208 -0.43 9.24 12.01
C VAL A 208 -0.55 8.81 13.48
N ILE A 209 -0.62 9.76 14.41
CA ILE A 209 -0.77 9.49 15.84
C ILE A 209 -2.09 8.78 16.14
N ASP A 210 -3.19 9.19 15.52
CA ASP A 210 -4.49 8.56 15.70
C ASP A 210 -4.52 7.14 15.12
N GLU A 211 -3.88 6.92 13.97
CA GLU A 211 -3.69 5.58 13.40
C GLU A 211 -2.89 4.66 14.35
N ILE A 212 -1.82 5.18 14.98
CA ILE A 212 -1.03 4.43 16.00
C ILE A 212 -1.91 4.07 17.20
N ARG A 213 -2.74 5.00 17.69
CA ARG A 213 -3.64 4.76 18.82
C ARG A 213 -4.71 3.71 18.49
N GLN A 214 -5.32 3.79 17.31
CA GLN A 214 -6.34 2.86 16.85
C GLN A 214 -5.81 1.42 16.75
N MET A 215 -4.55 1.24 16.33
CA MET A 215 -3.91 -0.08 16.30
C MET A 215 -3.67 -0.67 17.71
N GLY A 216 -3.65 0.15 18.76
CA GLY A 216 -3.23 -0.29 20.10
C GLY A 216 -1.80 -0.83 20.13
N ALA A 217 -0.95 -0.37 19.21
CA ALA A 217 0.36 -0.95 18.95
C ALA A 217 1.33 -0.66 20.09
N ARG A 218 1.93 -1.70 20.69
CA ARG A 218 3.10 -1.54 21.59
C ARG A 218 4.43 -1.53 20.82
N ARG A 219 4.43 -2.17 19.65
CA ARG A 219 5.54 -2.22 18.70
C ARG A 219 4.97 -2.03 17.31
N LEU A 220 5.63 -1.20 16.51
CA LEU A 220 5.25 -0.94 15.12
C LEU A 220 6.48 -0.81 14.22
N LEU A 221 6.25 -0.89 12.92
CA LEU A 221 7.27 -0.71 11.88
C LEU A 221 6.80 0.37 10.90
N PHE A 222 7.58 1.43 10.73
CA PHE A 222 7.39 2.38 9.65
C PHE A 222 7.91 1.77 8.34
N LEU A 223 7.04 1.75 7.33
CA LEU A 223 7.38 1.28 5.98
C LEU A 223 7.89 2.40 5.07
N ASP A 224 7.98 3.62 5.59
CA ASP A 224 8.57 4.78 4.95
C ASP A 224 9.95 4.47 4.37
N LEU A 225 10.19 4.94 3.15
CA LEU A 225 11.47 4.75 2.46
C LEU A 225 12.60 5.52 3.14
N ASN A 226 12.26 6.68 3.71
CA ASN A 226 13.13 7.47 4.56
C ASN A 226 12.25 8.34 5.47
N LEU A 227 12.01 7.88 6.70
CA LEU A 227 11.10 8.54 7.65
C LEU A 227 11.57 9.95 8.04
N ILE A 228 12.88 10.23 7.90
CA ILE A 228 13.49 11.50 8.27
C ILE A 228 13.80 12.40 7.05
N ALA A 229 13.28 12.06 5.87
CA ALA A 229 13.51 12.83 4.65
C ALA A 229 13.17 14.31 4.85
N GLU A 230 12.01 14.60 5.45
CA GLU A 230 11.61 15.93 5.88
C GLU A 230 11.84 16.10 7.38
N GLN A 231 12.97 16.68 7.75
CA GLN A 231 13.42 16.71 9.15
C GLN A 231 12.46 17.47 10.08
N ALA A 232 11.88 18.58 9.61
CA ALA A 232 10.92 19.35 10.40
C ALA A 232 9.68 18.51 10.75
N TYR A 233 9.14 17.81 9.75
CA TYR A 233 8.03 16.88 9.91
C TYR A 233 8.40 15.71 10.83
N ALA A 234 9.57 15.11 10.64
CA ALA A 234 10.03 14.00 11.47
C ALA A 234 10.16 14.41 12.95
N LYS A 235 10.73 15.60 13.23
CA LYS A 235 10.81 16.14 14.59
C LYS A 235 9.42 16.36 15.20
N GLU A 236 8.47 16.89 14.44
CA GLU A 236 7.07 17.06 14.89
C GLU A 236 6.43 15.70 15.22
N LEU A 237 6.55 14.73 14.31
CA LEU A 237 6.04 13.36 14.50
C LEU A 237 6.64 12.70 15.74
N PHE A 238 7.96 12.74 15.90
CA PHE A 238 8.63 12.10 17.03
C PHE A 238 8.24 12.75 18.37
N ARG A 239 8.12 14.08 18.43
CA ARG A 239 7.59 14.75 19.63
C ARG A 239 6.18 14.26 19.99
N ALA A 240 5.32 14.11 19.00
CA ALA A 240 3.95 13.63 19.20
C ALA A 240 3.88 12.14 19.57
N MET A 241 4.88 11.34 19.18
CA MET A 241 4.97 9.91 19.52
C MET A 241 5.49 9.62 20.93
N ILE A 242 6.36 10.47 21.50
CA ILE A 242 6.92 10.31 22.87
C ILE A 242 5.85 9.89 23.92
N PRO A 243 4.69 10.59 24.04
CA PRO A 243 3.70 10.23 25.06
C PRO A 243 3.03 8.86 24.83
N LEU A 244 3.06 8.33 23.60
CA LEU A 244 2.46 7.03 23.28
C LEU A 244 3.27 5.85 23.83
N LYS A 245 4.55 6.05 24.15
CA LYS A 245 5.47 5.02 24.67
C LYS A 245 5.51 3.75 23.81
N VAL A 246 5.36 3.91 22.51
CA VAL A 246 5.48 2.82 21.53
C VAL A 246 6.94 2.54 21.22
N ARG A 247 7.24 1.30 20.84
CA ARG A 247 8.55 0.95 20.27
C ARG A 247 8.44 0.89 18.76
N TRP A 248 9.38 1.45 18.04
CA TRP A 248 9.30 1.47 16.58
C TRP A 248 10.64 1.18 15.90
N GLY A 249 10.57 0.72 14.66
CA GLY A 249 11.71 0.67 13.75
C GLY A 249 11.30 1.20 12.37
N GLY A 250 12.27 1.42 11.49
CA GLY A 250 12.03 1.95 10.16
C GLY A 250 13.31 2.11 9.36
N LEU A 251 13.23 2.89 8.28
CA LEU A 251 14.37 3.23 7.43
C LEU A 251 14.69 4.72 7.57
N ALA A 252 15.98 5.03 7.53
CA ALA A 252 16.50 6.38 7.56
C ALA A 252 17.83 6.44 6.80
N THR A 253 18.26 7.65 6.44
CA THR A 253 19.62 7.89 5.97
C THR A 253 20.55 8.21 7.15
N THR A 254 21.86 8.27 6.89
CA THR A 254 22.87 8.68 7.88
C THR A 254 22.67 10.11 8.39
N MET A 255 21.86 10.93 7.71
CA MET A 255 21.53 12.29 8.13
C MET A 255 20.88 12.34 9.52
N VAL A 256 20.28 11.25 10.00
CA VAL A 256 19.74 11.17 11.38
C VAL A 256 20.79 11.51 12.42
N ALA A 257 22.06 11.18 12.16
CA ALA A 257 23.18 11.39 13.08
C ALA A 257 23.80 12.79 12.97
N TRP A 258 23.38 13.60 11.99
CA TRP A 258 23.97 14.92 11.73
C TRP A 258 23.19 16.06 12.40
N ASP A 259 22.03 15.75 12.96
CA ASP A 259 21.20 16.67 13.74
C ASP A 259 20.96 16.06 15.13
N GLU A 260 21.60 16.63 16.15
CA GLU A 260 21.53 16.12 17.53
C GLU A 260 20.10 16.10 18.08
N GLU A 261 19.28 17.09 17.74
CA GLU A 261 17.89 17.14 18.19
C GLU A 261 17.06 16.05 17.51
N LEU A 262 17.23 15.85 16.20
CA LEU A 262 16.56 14.78 15.47
C LEU A 262 16.94 13.41 16.03
N LEU A 263 18.22 13.20 16.35
CA LEU A 263 18.70 11.95 16.95
C LEU A 263 18.10 11.73 18.35
N ASP A 264 18.10 12.75 19.22
CA ASP A 264 17.47 12.68 20.55
C ASP A 264 15.97 12.35 20.45
N LEU A 265 15.25 13.04 19.57
CA LEU A 265 13.82 12.81 19.35
C LEU A 265 13.54 11.41 18.78
N THR A 266 14.40 10.93 17.88
CA THR A 266 14.33 9.56 17.35
C THR A 266 14.43 8.55 18.49
N ALA A 267 15.41 8.69 19.39
CA ALA A 267 15.57 7.80 20.53
C ALA A 267 14.38 7.88 21.51
N ARG A 268 14.00 9.10 21.90
CA ARG A 268 12.94 9.34 22.92
C ARG A 268 11.55 8.97 22.45
N SER A 269 11.27 9.05 21.15
CA SER A 269 10.00 8.57 20.57
C SER A 269 9.88 7.04 20.56
N GLY A 270 10.93 6.32 20.97
CA GLY A 270 10.92 4.87 21.15
C GLY A 270 11.53 4.08 19.99
N CYS A 271 12.39 4.69 19.17
CA CYS A 271 13.11 3.97 18.13
C CYS A 271 13.95 2.85 18.75
N GLN A 272 13.92 1.66 18.13
CA GLN A 272 14.70 0.48 18.56
C GLN A 272 15.64 -0.03 17.47
N GLY A 273 15.50 0.46 16.24
CA GLY A 273 16.34 0.05 15.13
C GLY A 273 15.98 0.78 13.85
N LEU A 274 17.01 1.23 13.15
CA LEU A 274 16.91 1.81 11.82
C LEU A 274 17.74 0.97 10.86
N LEU A 275 17.17 0.65 9.71
CA LEU A 275 17.96 0.20 8.57
C LEU A 275 18.48 1.45 7.86
N ILE A 276 19.81 1.57 7.76
CA ILE A 276 20.48 2.73 7.19
C ILE A 276 21.06 2.37 5.82
N GLY A 277 20.66 3.12 4.78
CA GLY A 277 21.28 3.06 3.46
C GLY A 277 22.59 3.85 3.45
N PHE A 278 23.72 3.18 3.71
CA PHE A 278 25.06 3.78 3.57
C PHE A 278 25.48 3.89 2.11
N GLU A 279 25.08 2.90 1.29
CA GLU A 279 25.33 2.75 -0.14
C GLU A 279 26.81 2.59 -0.53
N THR A 280 27.66 3.56 -0.17
CA THR A 280 29.10 3.49 -0.38
C THR A 280 29.86 4.24 0.72
N LEU A 281 31.09 3.80 1.02
CA LEU A 281 32.02 4.45 1.94
C LEU A 281 33.24 5.05 1.22
N SER A 282 33.29 4.91 -0.11
CA SER A 282 34.43 5.26 -0.97
C SER A 282 34.17 6.49 -1.82
#